data_AF-A0A2W2IFI3-F1
#
_entry.id   AF-A0A2W2IFI3-F1
#
_cell.length_a   1.000
_cell.length_b   1.000
_cell.length_c   1.000
_cell.angle_alpha   90.00
_cell.angle_beta   90.00
_cell.angle_gamma   90.00
#
_symmetry.space_group_name_H-M   'P 1'
#
loop_
_entity.id
_entity.type
_entity.pdbx_description
1 polymer ?
#
loop_
_entity_poly.entity_id
_entity_poly.type
_entity_poly.pdbx_seq_one_letter_code
_entity_poly.pdbx_strand_id
1 'polypeptide(L)'
;MTKPETSRARRRQATRIMPAFNGLTLSEPFTCPNCHQHYGQVIQFTYGYVRQIDYEIGDTIVWEFGPPDDEGVPEAGRVYVEAILEGACSHCGRLLPWPRSAFEIELRKDAIVAARPGIHHMTHTREDRWVVAEP
;
A
#
# COMPACT_ATOMS: atom_id res chain seq x y z
N MET A 1 -47.55 3.66 -18.55
CA MET A 1 -46.92 2.89 -17.46
C MET A 1 -45.42 3.01 -17.63
N THR A 2 -44.76 3.72 -16.71
CA THR A 2 -43.34 4.06 -16.73
C THR A 2 -42.62 3.34 -15.59
N LYS A 3 -41.44 2.76 -15.90
CA LYS A 3 -40.25 2.46 -15.06
C LYS A 3 -39.67 1.07 -15.39
N PRO A 4 -38.36 0.83 -15.17
CA PRO A 4 -37.24 1.76 -15.37
C PRO A 4 -36.03 1.10 -16.05
N GLU A 5 -35.18 1.97 -16.60
CA GLU A 5 -33.85 1.70 -17.12
C GLU A 5 -32.95 1.04 -16.06
N THR A 6 -32.43 -0.14 -16.36
CA THR A 6 -31.30 -0.73 -15.62
C THR A 6 -30.02 -0.01 -16.03
N SER A 7 -29.65 0.94 -15.17
CA SER A 7 -28.32 1.52 -15.02
C SER A 7 -27.22 0.44 -15.09
N ARG A 8 -26.57 0.32 -16.25
CA ARG A 8 -25.27 -0.34 -16.37
C ARG A 8 -24.25 0.52 -15.66
N ALA A 9 -23.86 0.10 -14.47
CA ALA A 9 -22.73 0.63 -13.73
C ALA A 9 -21.51 0.72 -14.66
N ARG A 10 -21.12 1.95 -14.98
CA ARG A 10 -19.87 2.26 -15.69
C ARG A 10 -18.71 1.81 -14.80
N ARG A 11 -18.19 0.61 -15.03
CA ARG A 11 -16.81 0.27 -14.64
C ARG A 11 -15.92 1.26 -15.39
N ARG A 12 -15.45 2.30 -14.70
CA ARG A 12 -14.33 3.10 -15.17
C ARG A 12 -13.12 2.16 -15.17
N GLN A 13 -12.86 1.55 -16.32
CA GLN A 13 -11.51 1.10 -16.64
C GLN A 13 -10.67 2.36 -16.79
N ALA A 14 -10.18 2.88 -15.66
CA ALA A 14 -9.01 3.71 -15.69
C ALA A 14 -7.87 2.83 -16.19
N THR A 15 -7.14 3.32 -17.17
CA THR A 15 -5.96 2.70 -17.75
C THR A 15 -5.01 2.29 -16.63
N ARG A 16 -5.02 1.01 -16.24
CA ARG A 16 -4.05 0.44 -15.30
C ARG A 16 -2.71 0.42 -16.02
N ILE A 17 -1.91 1.47 -15.83
CA ILE A 17 -0.46 1.31 -15.84
C ILE A 17 -0.22 0.18 -14.83
N MET A 18 0.38 -0.94 -15.27
CA MET A 18 0.76 -2.02 -14.35
C MET A 18 1.58 -1.37 -13.24
N PRO A 19 1.10 -1.36 -11.99
CA PRO A 19 1.81 -0.65 -10.95
C PRO A 19 3.13 -1.38 -10.72
N ALA A 20 4.26 -0.68 -10.75
CA ALA A 20 5.57 -1.26 -10.42
C ALA A 20 5.69 -1.68 -8.93
N PHE A 21 4.60 -1.53 -8.17
CA PHE A 21 4.49 -1.65 -6.72
C PHE A 21 3.16 -2.36 -6.38
N ASN A 22 3.07 -2.95 -5.18
CA ASN A 22 1.80 -3.43 -4.65
C ASN A 22 1.00 -2.27 -4.09
N GLY A 23 -0.33 -2.29 -4.25
CA GLY A 23 -1.22 -1.33 -3.60
C GLY A 23 -1.82 -1.93 -2.34
N LEU A 24 -1.89 -1.18 -1.25
CA LEU A 24 -2.70 -1.50 -0.08
C LEU A 24 -3.76 -0.41 0.10
N THR A 25 -5.04 -0.80 0.05
CA THR A 25 -6.15 0.10 0.35
C THR A 25 -6.28 0.24 1.87
N LEU A 26 -6.20 1.48 2.36
CA LEU A 26 -6.39 1.77 3.78
C LEU A 26 -7.86 1.63 4.16
N SER A 27 -8.15 0.93 5.25
CA SER A 27 -9.51 0.78 5.80
C SER A 27 -10.03 2.07 6.45
N GLU A 28 -9.13 2.88 7.00
CA GLU A 28 -9.45 4.17 7.59
C GLU A 28 -9.06 5.34 6.67
N PRO A 29 -9.90 6.40 6.58
CA PRO A 29 -9.57 7.57 5.77
C PRO A 29 -8.33 8.29 6.29
N PHE A 30 -7.37 8.56 5.40
CA PHE A 30 -6.22 9.38 5.73
C PHE A 30 -6.60 10.87 5.78
N THR A 31 -6.06 11.59 6.77
CA THR A 31 -6.30 13.04 6.94
C THR A 31 -5.19 13.82 6.27
N CYS A 32 -5.51 14.61 5.25
CA CYS A 32 -4.51 15.44 4.57
C CYS A 32 -3.90 16.48 5.55
N PRO A 33 -2.57 16.53 5.77
CA PRO A 33 -1.97 17.51 6.66
C PRO A 33 -2.00 18.94 6.10
N ASN A 34 -2.32 19.12 4.82
CA ASN A 34 -2.39 20.43 4.17
C ASN A 34 -3.79 21.05 4.17
N CYS A 35 -4.86 20.25 4.05
CA CYS A 35 -6.23 20.76 3.95
C CYS A 35 -7.20 20.14 4.96
N HIS A 36 -6.73 19.22 5.80
CA HIS A 36 -7.47 18.54 6.86
C HIS A 36 -8.70 17.75 6.40
N GLN A 37 -8.89 17.55 5.10
CA GLN A 37 -9.92 16.68 4.55
C GLN A 37 -9.50 15.22 4.63
N HIS A 38 -10.48 14.36 4.89
CA HIS A 38 -10.35 12.91 4.87
C HIS A 38 -10.54 12.39 3.46
N TYR A 39 -9.69 11.45 3.03
CA TYR A 39 -9.85 10.80 1.74
C TYR A 39 -9.34 9.35 1.78
N GLY A 40 -9.99 8.49 1.00
CA GLY A 40 -9.56 7.11 0.82
C GLY A 40 -8.27 7.05 0.03
N GLN A 41 -7.34 6.20 0.45
CA GLN A 41 -6.03 6.10 -0.19
C GLN A 41 -5.54 4.67 -0.34
N VAL A 42 -4.79 4.51 -1.41
CA VAL A 42 -3.90 3.38 -1.65
C VAL A 42 -2.50 3.84 -1.22
N ILE A 43 -1.78 2.96 -0.52
CA ILE A 43 -0.34 3.12 -0.30
C ILE A 43 0.40 2.06 -1.12
N GLN A 44 1.54 2.44 -1.68
CA GLN A 44 2.36 1.59 -2.51
C GLN A 44 3.53 1.03 -1.72
N PHE A 45 3.77 -0.27 -1.82
CA PHE A 45 4.84 -0.95 -1.12
C PHE A 45 5.49 -2.07 -1.95
N THR A 46 6.71 -2.44 -1.58
CA THR A 46 7.43 -3.59 -2.14
C THR A 46 7.99 -4.43 -1.01
N TYR A 47 7.78 -5.73 -1.07
CA TYR A 47 8.39 -6.69 -0.15
C TYR A 47 8.60 -8.01 -0.90
N GLY A 48 9.83 -8.26 -1.32
CA GLY A 48 10.16 -9.40 -2.17
C GLY A 48 9.47 -9.40 -3.53
N TYR A 49 9.59 -10.54 -4.21
CA TYR A 49 8.96 -10.76 -5.50
C TYR A 49 7.54 -11.30 -5.31
N VAL A 50 6.60 -10.37 -5.21
CA VAL A 50 5.18 -10.68 -4.98
C VAL A 50 4.34 -10.22 -6.15
N ARG A 51 3.18 -10.87 -6.31
CA ARG A 51 2.20 -10.52 -7.33
C ARG A 51 1.68 -9.11 -7.11
N GLN A 52 1.83 -8.27 -8.13
CA GLN A 52 1.35 -6.88 -8.14
C GLN A 52 -0.18 -6.83 -8.25
N ILE A 53 -0.84 -6.77 -7.10
CA ILE A 53 -2.29 -6.60 -6.96
C ILE A 53 -2.59 -5.54 -5.89
N ASP A 54 -3.88 -5.19 -5.79
CA ASP A 54 -4.40 -4.36 -4.72
C ASP A 54 -4.80 -5.27 -3.55
N TYR A 55 -4.25 -4.99 -2.38
CA TYR A 55 -4.48 -5.69 -1.11
C TYR A 55 -5.36 -4.84 -0.17
N GLU A 56 -5.94 -5.49 0.82
CA GLU A 56 -6.57 -4.91 2.00
C GLU A 56 -5.93 -5.44 3.29
N ILE A 57 -6.17 -4.76 4.42
CA ILE A 57 -5.75 -5.28 5.74
C ILE A 57 -6.45 -6.62 5.98
N GLY A 58 -5.67 -7.64 6.34
CA GLY A 58 -6.11 -9.02 6.53
C GLY A 58 -5.74 -9.96 5.38
N ASP A 59 -5.40 -9.42 4.21
CA ASP A 59 -4.94 -10.23 3.08
C ASP A 59 -3.54 -10.82 3.33
N THR A 60 -3.26 -11.95 2.70
CA THR A 60 -1.93 -12.56 2.66
C THR A 60 -1.22 -12.16 1.37
N ILE A 61 0.04 -11.73 1.47
CA ILE A 61 0.86 -11.43 0.28
C ILE A 61 1.01 -12.68 -0.59
N VAL A 62 0.88 -12.50 -1.90
CA VAL A 62 0.97 -13.60 -2.86
C VAL A 62 2.37 -13.61 -3.45
N TRP A 63 3.21 -14.52 -2.96
CA TRP A 63 4.55 -14.74 -3.48
C TRP A 63 4.50 -15.24 -4.93
N GLU A 64 5.38 -14.69 -5.77
CA GLU A 64 5.66 -15.22 -7.10
C GLU A 64 7.10 -15.75 -7.16
N PHE A 65 7.39 -16.59 -8.15
CA PHE A 65 8.75 -17.05 -8.39
C PHE A 65 9.59 -15.92 -9.00
N GLY A 66 10.35 -15.26 -8.14
CA GLY A 66 11.25 -14.16 -8.51
C GLY A 66 12.71 -14.55 -8.65
N PRO A 67 13.56 -13.62 -9.11
CA PRO A 67 15.00 -13.77 -9.02
C PRO A 67 15.44 -13.95 -7.55
N PRO A 68 16.52 -14.70 -7.29
CA PRO A 68 16.96 -15.07 -5.94
C PRO A 68 17.43 -13.88 -5.07
N ASP A 69 17.57 -12.69 -5.66
CA ASP A 69 18.10 -11.49 -5.01
C ASP A 69 17.00 -10.56 -4.47
N ASP A 70 15.73 -10.99 -4.45
CA ASP A 70 14.64 -10.18 -3.89
C ASP A 70 14.51 -10.41 -2.37
N GLU A 71 14.52 -9.33 -1.60
CA GLU A 71 14.77 -9.31 -0.14
C GLU A 71 13.60 -9.79 0.74
N GLY A 72 12.58 -10.41 0.13
CA GLY A 72 11.44 -10.96 0.86
C GLY A 72 11.76 -12.28 1.53
N VAL A 73 11.20 -12.50 2.72
CA VAL A 73 11.32 -13.77 3.47
C VAL A 73 9.91 -14.33 3.68
N PRO A 74 9.51 -15.35 2.90
CA PRO A 74 8.23 -16.03 3.09
C PRO A 74 8.08 -16.56 4.52
N GLU A 75 6.85 -16.47 5.04
CA GLU A 75 6.45 -16.93 6.37
C GLU A 75 7.24 -16.31 7.55
N ALA A 76 7.92 -15.17 7.32
CA ALA A 76 8.61 -14.47 8.39
C ALA A 76 7.67 -14.15 9.57
N GLY A 77 8.16 -14.33 10.80
CA GLY A 77 7.36 -14.19 12.02
C GLY A 77 6.65 -12.85 12.09
N ARG A 78 7.42 -11.77 11.95
CA ARG A 78 6.92 -10.41 11.86
C ARG A 78 7.82 -9.56 10.99
N VAL A 79 7.23 -8.71 10.13
CA VAL A 79 7.96 -7.84 9.23
C VAL A 79 7.36 -6.44 9.22
N TYR A 80 8.21 -5.41 9.14
CA TYR A 80 7.79 -4.04 8.82
C TYR A 80 8.30 -3.63 7.45
N VAL A 81 7.40 -3.12 6.61
CA VAL A 81 7.66 -2.71 5.23
C VAL A 81 7.35 -1.23 5.06
N GLU A 82 8.21 -0.49 4.38
CA GLU A 82 7.95 0.91 4.03
C GLU A 82 6.94 0.95 2.88
N ALA A 83 5.98 1.86 3.02
CA ALA A 83 5.03 2.18 1.99
C ALA A 83 4.96 3.69 1.78
N ILE A 84 4.62 4.09 0.58
CA ILE A 84 4.43 5.50 0.24
C ILE A 84 3.00 5.74 -0.22
N LEU A 85 2.49 6.91 0.12
CA LEU A 85 1.18 7.34 -0.28
C LEU A 85 1.06 7.46 -1.81
N GLU A 86 0.05 6.82 -2.40
CA GLU A 86 -0.20 6.95 -3.84
C GLU A 86 -0.89 8.28 -4.16
N GLY A 87 -0.27 9.06 -5.04
CA GLY A 87 -0.87 10.22 -5.67
C GLY A 87 -1.08 11.43 -4.76
N ALA A 88 -1.77 12.42 -5.31
CA ALA A 88 -2.06 13.69 -4.63
C ALA A 88 -3.36 13.62 -3.83
N CYS A 89 -3.50 14.48 -2.82
CA CYS A 89 -4.77 14.64 -2.12
C CYS A 89 -5.89 15.03 -3.09
N SER A 90 -6.98 14.26 -3.12
CA SER A 90 -8.12 14.48 -4.02
C SER A 90 -8.87 15.80 -3.77
N HIS A 91 -8.68 16.41 -2.60
CA HIS A 91 -9.32 17.68 -2.23
C HIS A 91 -8.48 18.91 -2.54
N CYS A 92 -7.18 18.89 -2.24
CA CYS A 92 -6.30 20.07 -2.42
C CYS A 92 -5.27 19.92 -3.55
N GLY A 93 -5.20 18.76 -4.20
CA GLY A 93 -4.29 18.48 -5.31
C GLY A 93 -2.81 18.42 -4.93
N ARG A 94 -2.47 18.53 -3.64
CA ARG A 94 -1.07 18.50 -3.20
C ARG A 94 -0.58 17.08 -3.00
N LEU A 95 0.62 16.80 -3.53
CA LEU A 95 1.43 15.66 -3.16
C LEU A 95 2.05 15.90 -1.78
N LEU A 96 2.14 14.85 -0.98
CA LEU A 96 2.91 14.91 0.26
C LEU A 96 4.35 14.46 -0.03
N PRO A 97 5.35 15.26 0.34
CA PRO A 97 6.74 14.84 0.21
C PRO A 97 7.08 13.82 1.30
N TRP A 98 8.08 12.97 1.03
CA TRP A 98 8.70 12.16 2.08
C TRP A 98 9.30 13.07 3.16
N PRO A 99 9.23 12.72 4.47
CA PRO A 99 8.63 11.52 5.04
C PRO A 99 7.12 11.64 5.35
N ARG A 100 6.46 12.74 4.97
CA ARG A 100 5.03 12.97 5.28
C ARG A 100 4.08 12.08 4.47
N SER A 101 4.56 11.49 3.38
CA SER A 101 3.87 10.46 2.60
C SER A 101 4.22 9.04 3.03
N ALA A 102 5.11 8.85 4.01
CA ALA A 102 5.57 7.51 4.41
C ALA A 102 4.55 6.82 5.32
N PHE A 103 4.47 5.51 5.17
CA PHE A 103 3.69 4.58 5.96
C PHE A 103 4.55 3.37 6.28
N GLU A 104 4.20 2.70 7.37
CA GLU A 104 4.75 1.43 7.80
C GLU A 104 3.64 0.39 7.73
N ILE A 105 3.87 -0.69 7.00
CA ILE A 105 3.00 -1.86 6.93
C ILE A 105 3.59 -2.94 7.84
N GLU A 106 2.78 -3.50 8.73
CA GLU A 106 3.14 -4.67 9.52
C GLU A 106 2.60 -5.93 8.85
N LEU A 107 3.49 -6.88 8.57
CA LEU A 107 3.16 -8.23 8.14
C LEU A 107 3.43 -9.22 9.28
N ARG A 108 2.62 -10.27 9.39
CA ARG A 108 2.87 -11.42 10.27
C ARG A 108 2.58 -12.70 9.52
N LYS A 109 3.61 -13.54 9.33
CA LYS A 109 3.51 -14.77 8.52
C LYS A 109 2.78 -14.48 7.20
N ASP A 110 3.28 -13.48 6.47
CA ASP A 110 2.76 -13.01 5.18
C ASP A 110 1.39 -12.32 5.20
N ALA A 111 0.67 -12.29 6.33
CA ALA A 111 -0.58 -11.54 6.45
C ALA A 111 -0.32 -10.06 6.73
N ILE A 112 -0.96 -9.17 5.97
CA ILE A 112 -0.98 -7.73 6.24
C ILE A 112 -1.88 -7.49 7.45
N VAL A 113 -1.30 -7.10 8.58
CA VAL A 113 -2.06 -6.95 9.84
C VAL A 113 -2.30 -5.49 10.24
N ALA A 114 -1.48 -4.56 9.76
CA ALA A 114 -1.65 -3.14 10.02
C ALA A 114 -0.93 -2.26 8.99
N ALA A 115 -1.40 -1.02 8.84
CA ALA A 115 -0.68 0.05 8.17
C ALA A 115 -0.81 1.34 9.00
N ARG A 116 0.29 2.07 9.20
CA ARG A 116 0.33 3.27 10.04
C ARG A 116 1.12 4.39 9.35
N PRO A 117 0.71 5.66 9.46
CA PRO A 117 1.53 6.77 8.98
C PRO A 117 2.87 6.86 9.72
N GLY A 118 3.94 7.15 8.98
CA GLY A 118 5.32 7.26 9.48
C GLY A 118 6.12 5.95 9.39
N ILE A 119 7.35 5.98 9.90
CA ILE A 119 8.32 4.88 9.91
C ILE A 119 8.85 4.70 11.34
N HIS A 120 8.12 3.97 12.18
CA HIS A 120 8.36 3.94 13.63
C HIS A 120 9.41 2.91 14.04
N HIS A 121 9.44 1.77 13.35
CA HIS A 121 10.29 0.63 13.68
C HIS A 121 11.49 0.49 12.71
N MET A 122 11.54 1.33 11.69
CA MET A 122 12.49 1.21 10.59
C MET A 122 13.66 2.16 10.82
N THR A 123 14.90 1.63 10.83
CA THR A 123 16.12 2.41 11.11
C THR A 123 16.96 2.54 9.85
N HIS A 124 17.49 3.75 9.58
CA HIS A 124 18.15 4.09 8.32
C HIS A 124 19.53 3.44 8.12
N THR A 125 19.60 2.15 7.78
CA THR A 125 20.79 1.49 7.19
C THR A 125 20.90 1.71 5.68
N ARG A 126 22.13 1.77 5.19
CA ARG A 126 22.56 2.41 3.93
C ARG A 126 22.14 1.72 2.62
N GLU A 127 21.22 0.77 2.63
CA GLU A 127 20.79 0.02 1.44
C GLU A 127 19.28 0.28 1.24
N ASP A 128 18.92 0.74 0.04
CA ASP A 128 17.71 1.51 -0.30
C ASP A 128 16.36 0.76 -0.21
N ARG A 129 16.23 -0.26 0.64
CA ARG A 129 14.99 -1.03 0.87
C ARG A 129 14.90 -1.49 2.32
N TRP A 130 13.70 -1.38 2.88
CA TRP A 130 13.53 -1.41 4.32
C TRP A 130 12.59 -2.52 4.76
N VAL A 131 13.18 -3.56 5.32
CA VAL A 131 12.48 -4.70 5.91
C VAL A 131 13.10 -4.95 7.27
N VAL A 132 12.32 -4.83 8.35
CA VAL A 132 12.74 -5.31 9.68
C VAL A 132 11.99 -6.61 9.94
N ALA A 133 12.70 -7.73 9.90
CA ALA A 133 12.14 -9.04 10.24
C ALA A 133 12.50 -9.42 11.68
N GLU A 134 11.49 -9.70 12.49
CA GLU A 134 11.63 -10.33 13.81
C GLU A 134 11.19 -11.81 13.70
N PRO A 135 11.91 -12.75 14.35
CA PRO A 135 11.53 -14.16 14.37
C PRO A 135 10.20 -14.44 15.09
#